data_AF-A0A2J6R827-F1
#
_entry.id   AF-A0A2J6R827-F1
#
_cell.length_a   1.000
_cell.length_b   1.000
_cell.length_c   1.000
_cell.angle_alpha   90.00
_cell.angle_beta   90.00
_cell.angle_gamma   90.00
#
_symmetry.space_group_name_H-M   'P 1'
#
loop_
_entity.id
_entity.type
_entity.pdbx_description
1 polymer ?
#
loop_
_entity_poly.entity_id
_entity_poly.type
_entity_poly.pdbx_seq_one_letter_code
_entity_poly.pdbx_strand_id
1 'polypeptide(L)'
;MLLYLVLTALNLLPIVHALPGTLDQGLQSVNGSNIPSVDGTCGAAKNYTCTGSTYGPCCSSYDFCGNTTAHCLPSHGCQAAYGECTANPGTTTTPTVDGQCGGYVTCAGSAWDGACCDRFGFCTEETEYCLVDNGCQKGLGQCFQSSPDGTCGGTHNEMVYICKDSPFGVCCSEAGYCGSDSEHCGLSCQGKYGPCLAPSPDGTCSWERGFTCLGSEFGDCCSGSSWCGNSTQYCSVAAGCNAGGIDNPYLGVCTEP
;
A
#
# COMPACT_ATOMS: atom_id res chain seq x y z
N MET A 1 4.52 73.70 38.81
CA MET A 1 5.55 73.50 37.78
C MET A 1 5.28 72.17 37.12
N LEU A 2 5.07 72.21 35.80
CA LEU A 2 4.65 71.14 34.87
C LEU A 2 5.06 69.70 35.24
N LEU A 3 4.13 68.73 35.10
CA LEU A 3 4.26 67.72 34.02
C LEU A 3 2.94 66.95 33.75
N TYR A 4 2.50 67.11 32.51
CA TYR A 4 1.63 66.29 31.65
C TYR A 4 1.90 64.77 31.75
N LEU A 5 1.07 63.81 31.33
CA LEU A 5 -0.31 63.66 30.84
C LEU A 5 -0.41 62.16 30.39
N VAL A 6 -1.62 61.61 30.36
CA VAL A 6 -2.06 60.43 29.56
C VAL A 6 -1.76 59.02 30.09
N LEU A 7 -2.83 58.30 30.47
CA LEU A 7 -2.96 56.88 30.08
C LEU A 7 -4.38 56.62 29.56
N THR A 8 -4.42 56.14 28.32
CA THR A 8 -5.58 55.96 27.45
C THR A 8 -6.31 54.62 27.68
N ALA A 9 -7.64 54.70 27.57
CA ALA A 9 -8.61 53.71 27.09
C ALA A 9 -8.19 52.23 26.96
N LEU A 10 -8.85 51.37 27.75
CA LEU A 10 -8.98 49.93 27.53
C LEU A 10 -9.75 49.67 26.23
N ASN A 11 -9.08 49.07 25.24
CA ASN A 11 -9.72 48.38 24.12
C ASN A 11 -9.70 46.87 24.40
N LEU A 12 -10.89 46.27 24.47
CA LEU A 12 -11.09 44.83 24.53
C LEU A 12 -10.90 44.23 23.12
N LEU A 13 -9.93 43.33 22.95
CA LEU A 13 -9.86 42.38 21.83
C LEU A 13 -10.21 40.97 22.34
N PRO A 14 -10.96 40.15 21.59
CA PRO A 14 -11.21 38.76 21.95
C PRO A 14 -9.98 37.90 21.65
N ILE A 15 -9.58 37.10 22.64
CA ILE A 15 -8.51 36.12 22.55
C ILE A 15 -9.06 34.88 21.85
N VAL A 16 -8.68 34.67 20.58
CA VAL A 16 -8.80 33.37 19.92
C VAL A 16 -7.65 32.50 20.41
N HIS A 17 -7.96 31.53 21.28
CA HIS A 17 -7.04 30.46 21.66
C HIS A 17 -7.05 29.40 20.56
N ALA A 18 -6.04 29.40 19.69
CA ALA A 18 -5.76 28.27 18.81
C ALA A 18 -4.83 27.28 19.52
N LEU A 19 -5.27 26.02 19.63
CA LEU A 19 -4.46 24.89 20.10
C LEU A 19 -3.43 24.50 19.02
N PRO A 20 -2.22 24.03 19.38
CA PRO A 20 -1.24 23.57 18.41
C PRO A 20 -1.60 22.15 17.98
N GLY A 21 -2.14 22.01 16.77
CA GLY A 21 -2.40 20.75 16.10
C GLY A 21 -1.70 20.76 14.75
N THR A 22 -0.73 19.88 14.59
CA THR A 22 0.07 19.65 13.39
C THR A 22 -0.79 19.07 12.26
N LEU A 23 -1.09 19.89 11.25
CA LEU A 23 -1.35 19.45 9.87
C LEU A 23 -1.18 20.63 8.91
N ASP A 24 0.06 21.11 8.73
CA ASP A 24 0.35 22.02 7.63
C ASP A 24 1.80 21.87 7.14
N GLN A 25 2.03 20.82 6.38
CA GLN A 25 3.13 20.71 5.41
C GLN A 25 2.55 20.23 4.05
N GLY A 26 1.35 20.71 3.70
CA GLY A 26 0.65 20.28 2.48
C GLY A 26 -0.08 21.37 1.71
N LEU A 27 -0.14 22.61 2.21
CA LEU A 27 -0.77 23.73 1.51
C LEU A 27 0.09 24.99 1.62
N GLN A 28 1.30 24.93 1.08
CA GLN A 28 2.02 26.15 0.71
C GLN A 28 2.02 26.33 -0.81
N SER A 29 1.21 27.29 -1.25
CA SER A 29 1.19 27.94 -2.57
C SER A 29 0.38 27.28 -3.71
N VAL A 30 -0.93 27.52 -3.75
CA VAL A 30 -1.72 27.40 -5.01
C VAL A 30 -2.23 28.76 -5.47
N ASN A 31 -1.36 29.51 -6.15
CA ASN A 31 -1.76 30.61 -7.01
C ASN A 31 -1.33 30.34 -8.47
N GLY A 32 -1.52 29.09 -8.92
CA GLY A 32 -1.12 28.63 -10.26
C GLY A 32 -0.82 27.13 -10.38
N SER A 33 -1.47 26.25 -9.61
CA SER A 33 -1.26 24.81 -9.78
C SER A 33 -2.17 24.28 -10.88
N ASN A 34 -1.58 23.96 -12.03
CA ASN A 34 -2.27 23.27 -13.14
C ASN A 34 -2.84 21.94 -12.64
N ILE A 35 -4.03 21.56 -13.11
CA ILE A 35 -4.72 20.32 -12.69
C ILE A 35 -4.22 19.16 -13.56
N PRO A 36 -3.89 17.96 -13.02
CA PRO A 36 -3.56 16.81 -13.85
C PRO A 36 -4.65 16.51 -14.88
N SER A 37 -4.24 16.25 -16.12
CA SER A 37 -5.17 16.07 -17.23
C SER A 37 -6.07 14.85 -17.02
N VAL A 38 -7.38 15.06 -17.19
CA VAL A 38 -8.40 13.99 -17.11
C VAL A 38 -8.83 13.48 -18.48
N ASP A 39 -8.50 14.20 -19.55
CA ASP A 39 -8.92 13.92 -20.93
C ASP A 39 -7.76 13.85 -21.94
N GLY A 40 -6.52 13.95 -21.45
CA GLY A 40 -5.31 13.95 -22.26
C GLY A 40 -4.97 15.29 -22.91
N THR A 41 -5.75 16.35 -22.68
CA THR A 41 -5.41 17.71 -23.11
C THR A 41 -4.60 18.45 -22.05
N CYS A 42 -3.77 19.41 -22.46
CA CYS A 42 -2.89 20.18 -21.58
C CYS A 42 -2.73 21.63 -22.04
N GLY A 43 -1.92 22.40 -21.33
CA GLY A 43 -1.57 23.77 -21.73
C GLY A 43 -2.42 24.85 -21.07
N ALA A 44 -2.01 26.10 -21.28
CA ALA A 44 -2.57 27.28 -20.61
C ALA A 44 -4.08 27.44 -20.82
N ALA A 45 -4.54 27.17 -22.05
CA ALA A 45 -5.95 27.33 -22.41
C ALA A 45 -6.88 26.32 -21.73
N LYS A 46 -6.35 25.14 -21.38
CA LYS A 46 -7.09 24.06 -20.70
C LYS A 46 -6.92 24.13 -19.19
N ASN A 47 -5.90 24.83 -18.71
CA ASN A 47 -5.48 24.83 -17.31
C ASN A 47 -5.14 23.42 -16.79
N TYR A 48 -4.68 22.55 -17.70
CA TYR A 48 -4.29 21.17 -17.43
C TYR A 48 -2.80 20.96 -17.60
N THR A 49 -2.23 20.12 -16.74
CA THR A 49 -0.85 19.60 -16.82
C THR A 49 -0.85 18.11 -17.09
N CYS A 50 0.19 17.64 -17.76
CA CYS A 50 0.39 16.22 -18.05
C CYS A 50 1.06 15.47 -16.90
N THR A 51 1.81 16.18 -16.04
CA THR A 51 2.40 15.60 -14.83
C THR A 51 1.31 15.05 -13.91
N GLY A 52 1.46 13.79 -13.48
CA GLY A 52 0.47 13.10 -12.64
C GLY A 52 -0.75 12.58 -13.41
N SER A 53 -0.80 12.70 -14.73
CA SER A 53 -1.86 12.12 -15.56
C SER A 53 -1.44 10.77 -16.18
N THR A 54 -2.41 9.88 -16.39
CA THR A 54 -2.17 8.57 -17.03
C THR A 54 -1.88 8.68 -18.54
N TYR A 55 -2.09 9.85 -19.14
CA TYR A 55 -1.91 10.11 -20.57
C TYR A 55 -0.44 10.34 -20.98
N GLY A 56 0.45 10.54 -20.03
CA GLY A 56 1.88 10.76 -20.25
C GLY A 56 2.35 12.07 -19.63
N PRO A 57 3.64 12.18 -19.30
CA PRO A 57 4.13 13.31 -18.52
C PRO A 57 4.35 14.58 -19.34
N CYS A 58 4.38 14.49 -20.68
CA CYS A 58 4.80 15.59 -21.54
C CYS A 58 3.62 16.27 -22.22
N CYS A 59 3.54 17.59 -22.10
CA CYS A 59 2.59 18.40 -22.87
C CYS A 59 3.21 18.82 -24.20
N SER A 60 2.70 18.29 -25.30
CA SER A 60 3.19 18.61 -26.65
C SER A 60 2.87 20.05 -27.06
N SER A 61 3.48 20.54 -28.14
CA SER A 61 3.14 21.82 -28.76
C SER A 61 1.70 21.90 -29.29
N TYR A 62 0.99 20.78 -29.32
CA TYR A 62 -0.39 20.65 -29.81
C TYR A 62 -1.42 20.56 -28.68
N ASP A 63 -1.03 20.84 -27.43
CA ASP A 63 -1.90 20.81 -26.25
C ASP A 63 -2.43 19.41 -25.90
N PHE A 64 -1.64 18.36 -26.19
CA PHE A 64 -1.94 16.98 -25.82
C PHE A 64 -0.80 16.34 -25.00
N CYS A 65 -1.20 15.53 -24.02
CA CYS A 65 -0.32 14.72 -23.19
C CYS A 65 0.16 13.48 -23.93
N GLY A 66 1.40 13.09 -23.67
CA GLY A 66 1.97 11.87 -24.21
C GLY A 66 3.38 11.59 -23.68
N ASN A 67 3.95 10.49 -24.16
CA ASN A 67 5.28 10.03 -23.77
C ASN A 67 6.18 9.67 -24.97
N THR A 68 5.94 10.30 -26.12
CA THR A 68 6.78 10.08 -27.31
C THR A 68 7.78 11.22 -27.46
N THR A 69 8.84 10.97 -28.22
CA THR A 69 9.82 12.00 -28.62
C THR A 69 9.17 13.25 -29.22
N ALA A 70 8.04 13.10 -29.92
CA ALA A 70 7.28 14.23 -30.47
C ALA A 70 6.56 15.07 -29.41
N HIS A 71 6.19 14.46 -28.27
CA HIS A 71 5.55 15.18 -27.15
C HIS A 71 6.58 15.78 -26.20
N CYS A 72 7.67 15.05 -25.93
CA CYS A 72 8.58 15.35 -24.82
C CYS A 72 9.79 16.21 -25.18
N LEU A 73 10.26 16.18 -26.44
CA LEU A 73 11.45 16.94 -26.78
C LEU A 73 11.17 18.46 -26.73
N PRO A 74 12.00 19.24 -26.01
CA PRO A 74 11.93 20.70 -26.08
C PRO A 74 12.04 21.24 -27.51
N SER A 75 12.84 20.58 -28.37
CA SER A 75 13.01 20.95 -29.79
C SER A 75 11.75 20.75 -30.63
N HIS A 76 10.80 19.93 -30.19
CA HIS A 76 9.48 19.74 -30.82
C HIS A 76 8.39 20.60 -30.15
N GLY A 77 8.77 21.55 -29.28
CA GLY A 77 7.85 22.50 -28.68
C GLY A 77 7.09 21.96 -27.46
N CYS A 78 7.65 20.98 -26.75
CA CYS A 78 7.11 20.56 -25.45
C CYS A 78 6.95 21.77 -24.50
N GLN A 79 5.80 21.85 -23.83
CA GLN A 79 5.40 22.95 -22.96
C GLN A 79 5.82 22.68 -21.51
N ALA A 80 7.01 23.13 -21.11
CA ALA A 80 7.58 22.85 -19.79
C ALA A 80 6.78 23.39 -18.59
N ALA A 81 5.87 24.35 -18.81
CA ALA A 81 4.95 24.83 -17.77
C ALA A 81 3.79 23.86 -17.49
N TYR A 82 3.53 22.91 -18.40
CA TYR A 82 2.37 22.01 -18.37
C TYR A 82 2.77 20.52 -18.50
N GLY A 83 4.06 20.20 -18.41
CA GLY A 83 4.56 18.83 -18.45
C GLY A 83 6.08 18.74 -18.38
N GLU A 84 6.60 17.52 -18.39
CA GLU A 84 8.02 17.22 -18.26
C GLU A 84 8.70 17.09 -19.63
N CYS A 85 9.48 18.10 -20.02
CA CYS A 85 10.15 18.09 -21.32
C CYS A 85 11.54 17.45 -21.23
N THR A 86 11.67 16.23 -21.76
CA THR A 86 12.91 15.42 -21.71
C THR A 86 13.25 14.79 -23.06
N ALA A 87 14.54 14.51 -23.26
CA ALA A 87 15.04 13.80 -24.44
C ALA A 87 14.94 12.27 -24.35
N ASN A 88 14.67 11.71 -23.16
CA ASN A 88 14.53 10.27 -22.97
C ASN A 88 13.19 9.94 -22.25
N PRO A 89 12.09 9.84 -23.00
CA PRO A 89 10.75 9.77 -22.43
C PRO A 89 10.31 8.36 -21.99
N GLY A 90 10.89 7.31 -22.57
CA GLY A 90 10.37 5.93 -22.48
C GLY A 90 10.35 5.23 -21.11
N THR A 91 10.81 5.88 -20.03
CA THR A 91 10.84 5.31 -18.68
C THR A 91 10.27 6.24 -17.61
N THR A 92 9.68 7.37 -18.00
CA THR A 92 9.21 8.36 -17.04
C THR A 92 7.85 7.97 -16.49
N THR A 93 7.81 7.62 -15.21
CA THR A 93 6.58 7.49 -14.42
C THR A 93 6.55 8.56 -13.34
N THR A 94 5.40 9.20 -13.12
CA THR A 94 5.21 10.18 -12.05
C THR A 94 4.52 9.55 -10.84
N PRO A 95 4.98 9.78 -9.61
CA PRO A 95 4.27 9.34 -8.42
C PRO A 95 2.86 9.94 -8.37
N THR A 96 1.87 9.14 -7.96
CA THR A 96 0.50 9.60 -7.79
C THR A 96 0.38 10.62 -6.66
N VAL A 97 -0.59 11.52 -6.77
CA VAL A 97 -0.94 12.50 -5.72
C VAL A 97 -2.32 12.26 -5.12
N ASP A 98 -3.13 11.42 -5.76
CA ASP A 98 -4.53 11.16 -5.40
C ASP A 98 -4.87 9.66 -5.29
N GLY A 99 -3.88 8.79 -5.45
CA GLY A 99 -4.02 7.35 -5.36
C GLY A 99 -4.43 6.68 -6.67
N GLN A 100 -4.65 7.44 -7.75
CA GLN A 100 -4.84 6.87 -9.08
C GLN A 100 -3.48 6.51 -9.70
N CYS A 101 -3.43 5.41 -10.43
CA CYS A 101 -2.23 4.91 -11.09
C CYS A 101 -2.59 4.33 -12.46
N GLY A 102 -1.58 3.95 -13.24
CA GLY A 102 -1.76 3.40 -14.57
C GLY A 102 -1.10 4.26 -15.65
N GLY A 103 -0.81 3.64 -16.79
CA GLY A 103 -0.07 4.30 -17.87
C GLY A 103 1.31 4.77 -17.41
N TYR A 104 1.42 6.05 -17.06
CA TYR A 104 2.67 6.69 -16.62
C TYR A 104 2.59 7.21 -15.17
N VAL A 105 1.60 6.78 -14.40
CA VAL A 105 1.45 7.13 -12.98
C VAL A 105 1.69 5.91 -12.10
N THR A 106 2.57 6.05 -11.11
CA THR A 106 3.01 4.96 -10.21
C THR A 106 2.66 5.24 -8.75
N CYS A 107 2.45 4.18 -7.98
CA CYS A 107 2.30 4.25 -6.53
C CYS A 107 3.65 4.47 -5.83
N ALA A 108 4.75 4.01 -6.43
CA ALA A 108 6.07 4.12 -5.82
C ALA A 108 6.51 5.59 -5.68
N GLY A 109 7.12 5.92 -4.54
CA GLY A 109 7.59 7.28 -4.23
C GLY A 109 6.47 8.30 -3.94
N SER A 110 5.25 7.83 -3.68
CA SER A 110 4.11 8.67 -3.28
C SER A 110 3.69 8.38 -1.83
N ALA A 111 2.53 8.91 -1.39
CA ALA A 111 1.91 8.52 -0.11
C ALA A 111 1.45 7.04 -0.08
N TRP A 112 1.43 6.36 -1.23
CA TRP A 112 1.10 4.95 -1.40
C TRP A 112 2.34 4.09 -1.73
N ASP A 113 3.53 4.51 -1.30
CA ASP A 113 4.76 3.74 -1.54
C ASP A 113 4.68 2.35 -0.90
N GLY A 114 4.98 1.31 -1.68
CA GLY A 114 4.77 -0.09 -1.30
C GLY A 114 3.44 -0.70 -1.76
N ALA A 115 2.45 0.13 -2.13
CA ALA A 115 1.21 -0.35 -2.75
C ALA A 115 1.45 -0.85 -4.18
N CYS A 116 0.50 -1.63 -4.67
CA CYS A 116 0.43 -2.05 -6.06
C CYS A 116 -0.52 -1.15 -6.86
N CYS A 117 -0.33 -1.09 -8.18
CA CYS A 117 -1.32 -0.49 -9.06
C CYS A 117 -2.27 -1.57 -9.56
N ASP A 118 -3.52 -1.58 -9.09
CA ASP A 118 -4.48 -2.61 -9.46
C ASP A 118 -4.92 -2.52 -10.92
N ARG A 119 -5.72 -3.49 -11.37
CA ARG A 119 -6.27 -3.51 -12.74
C ARG A 119 -7.21 -2.35 -13.08
N PHE A 120 -7.69 -1.61 -12.07
CA PHE A 120 -8.62 -0.50 -12.21
C PHE A 120 -7.93 0.86 -12.21
N GLY A 121 -6.63 0.90 -11.94
CA GLY A 121 -5.84 2.13 -11.89
C GLY A 121 -5.88 2.80 -10.51
N PHE A 122 -5.91 2.01 -9.43
CA PHE A 122 -5.81 2.52 -8.07
C PHE A 122 -4.65 1.87 -7.31
N CYS A 123 -3.98 2.70 -6.50
CA CYS A 123 -2.99 2.25 -5.55
C CYS A 123 -3.68 1.56 -4.36
N THR A 124 -3.37 0.29 -4.15
CA THR A 124 -3.94 -0.51 -3.06
C THR A 124 -2.90 -1.47 -2.48
N GLU A 125 -3.10 -1.85 -1.23
CA GLU A 125 -2.30 -2.87 -0.53
C GLU A 125 -3.07 -4.20 -0.39
N GLU A 126 -4.31 -4.24 -0.87
CA GLU A 126 -5.14 -5.45 -0.81
C GLU A 126 -4.52 -6.56 -1.66
N THR A 127 -4.07 -7.62 -0.99
CA THR A 127 -3.29 -8.71 -1.62
C THR A 127 -3.95 -9.28 -2.87
N GLU A 128 -5.28 -9.44 -2.87
CA GLU A 128 -6.02 -9.97 -4.03
C GLU A 128 -5.90 -9.08 -5.27
N TYR A 129 -6.06 -7.77 -5.12
CA TYR A 129 -5.93 -6.82 -6.23
C TYR A 129 -4.47 -6.65 -6.68
N CYS A 130 -3.52 -6.92 -5.79
CA CYS A 130 -2.10 -6.86 -6.09
C CYS A 130 -1.53 -8.11 -6.78
N LEU A 131 -2.32 -9.16 -6.98
CA LEU A 131 -1.89 -10.32 -7.75
C LEU A 131 -1.78 -9.97 -9.25
N VAL A 132 -0.68 -10.38 -9.87
CA VAL A 132 -0.48 -10.23 -11.32
C VAL A 132 -1.56 -10.97 -12.12
N ASP A 133 -2.03 -12.11 -11.63
CA ASP A 133 -3.09 -12.89 -12.25
C ASP A 133 -4.46 -12.18 -12.17
N ASN A 134 -4.62 -11.26 -11.21
CA ASN A 134 -5.79 -10.38 -11.08
C ASN A 134 -5.57 -9.01 -11.76
N GLY A 135 -4.51 -8.86 -12.55
CA GLY A 135 -4.29 -7.70 -13.42
C GLY A 135 -3.55 -6.54 -12.78
N CYS A 136 -2.77 -6.78 -11.71
CA CYS A 136 -1.84 -5.78 -11.20
C CYS A 136 -0.90 -5.27 -12.30
N GLN A 137 -0.75 -3.95 -12.40
CA GLN A 137 0.04 -3.26 -13.41
C GLN A 137 1.51 -3.19 -12.98
N LYS A 138 2.34 -4.08 -13.55
CA LYS A 138 3.78 -4.17 -13.27
C LYS A 138 4.50 -2.84 -13.57
N GLY A 139 5.55 -2.54 -12.80
CA GLY A 139 6.32 -1.31 -12.93
C GLY A 139 5.65 -0.05 -12.36
N LEU A 140 4.37 -0.12 -11.98
CA LEU A 140 3.60 1.00 -11.42
C LEU A 140 3.31 0.85 -9.91
N GLY A 141 3.89 -0.18 -9.28
CA GLY A 141 3.76 -0.51 -7.87
C GLY A 141 4.34 -1.88 -7.56
N GLN A 142 4.14 -2.39 -6.33
CA GLN A 142 4.59 -3.72 -5.92
C GLN A 142 3.55 -4.79 -6.24
N CYS A 143 3.60 -5.37 -7.44
CA CYS A 143 2.75 -6.52 -7.77
C CYS A 143 3.26 -7.82 -7.14
N PHE A 144 2.35 -8.73 -6.80
CA PHE A 144 2.65 -10.05 -6.24
C PHE A 144 2.28 -11.18 -7.19
N GLN A 145 2.96 -12.32 -7.05
CA GLN A 145 2.62 -13.56 -7.73
C GLN A 145 2.70 -14.74 -6.76
N SER A 146 1.74 -15.66 -6.81
CA SER A 146 1.85 -16.94 -6.11
C SER A 146 3.08 -17.70 -6.60
N SER A 147 3.91 -18.15 -5.66
CA SER A 147 5.23 -18.72 -5.95
C SER A 147 5.13 -19.89 -6.93
N PRO A 148 5.78 -19.79 -8.12
CA PRO A 148 5.76 -20.85 -9.13
C PRO A 148 6.84 -21.92 -8.92
N ASP A 149 7.85 -21.66 -8.09
CA ASP A 149 9.02 -22.52 -7.90
C ASP A 149 9.36 -22.80 -6.43
N GLY A 150 8.51 -22.34 -5.50
CA GLY A 150 8.69 -22.49 -4.07
C GLY A 150 9.57 -21.41 -3.44
N THR A 151 10.11 -20.45 -4.20
CA THR A 151 10.80 -19.29 -3.63
C THR A 151 9.82 -18.16 -3.32
N CYS A 152 10.11 -17.36 -2.29
CA CYS A 152 9.29 -16.22 -1.89
C CYS A 152 10.14 -15.03 -1.47
N GLY A 153 9.53 -13.85 -1.51
CA GLY A 153 10.25 -12.59 -1.41
C GLY A 153 10.99 -12.27 -2.71
N GLY A 154 11.92 -11.32 -2.63
CA GLY A 154 12.71 -10.87 -3.78
C GLY A 154 11.90 -10.16 -4.87
N THR A 155 12.59 -9.65 -5.90
CA THR A 155 11.94 -9.06 -7.08
C THR A 155 12.28 -9.89 -8.31
N HIS A 156 11.25 -10.40 -8.98
CA HIS A 156 11.31 -11.30 -10.12
C HIS A 156 10.53 -10.67 -11.28
N ASN A 157 11.19 -10.13 -12.30
CA ASN A 157 10.52 -9.50 -13.45
C ASN A 157 9.42 -8.49 -13.03
N GLU A 158 9.80 -7.53 -12.17
CA GLU A 158 8.95 -6.43 -11.68
C GLU A 158 7.77 -6.86 -10.79
N MET A 159 7.82 -8.07 -10.21
CA MET A 159 6.86 -8.57 -9.21
C MET A 159 7.59 -9.28 -8.06
N VAL A 160 6.89 -9.55 -6.98
CA VAL A 160 7.41 -10.21 -5.77
C VAL A 160 6.71 -11.55 -5.59
N TYR A 161 7.43 -12.61 -5.26
CA TYR A 161 6.83 -13.92 -5.01
C TYR A 161 6.26 -14.03 -3.59
N ILE A 162 5.05 -14.57 -3.49
CA ILE A 162 4.35 -14.84 -2.23
C ILE A 162 3.92 -16.31 -2.17
N CYS A 163 3.77 -16.82 -0.96
CA CYS A 163 3.38 -18.21 -0.72
C CYS A 163 1.86 -18.43 -0.69
N LYS A 164 1.07 -17.36 -0.62
CA LYS A 164 -0.39 -17.47 -0.69
C LYS A 164 -0.82 -18.18 -1.97
N ASP A 165 -1.69 -19.19 -1.81
CA ASP A 165 -2.21 -20.05 -2.89
C ASP A 165 -1.15 -20.84 -3.66
N SER A 166 0.09 -20.90 -3.16
CA SER A 166 1.17 -21.67 -3.75
C SER A 166 1.06 -23.16 -3.38
N PRO A 167 1.33 -24.10 -4.32
CA PRO A 167 1.36 -25.53 -4.00
C PRO A 167 2.51 -25.94 -3.08
N PHE A 168 3.49 -25.06 -2.86
CA PHE A 168 4.66 -25.33 -2.02
C PHE A 168 4.40 -25.06 -0.53
N GLY A 169 3.28 -24.41 -0.19
CA GLY A 169 2.91 -24.07 1.18
C GLY A 169 2.60 -22.58 1.33
N VAL A 170 2.07 -22.20 2.49
CA VAL A 170 1.50 -20.86 2.71
C VAL A 170 2.44 -19.89 3.43
N CYS A 171 3.44 -20.39 4.15
CA CYS A 171 4.39 -19.57 4.90
C CYS A 171 5.65 -19.31 4.09
N CYS A 172 6.19 -18.11 4.19
CA CYS A 172 7.52 -17.78 3.64
C CYS A 172 8.56 -17.86 4.76
N SER A 173 9.46 -18.83 4.70
CA SER A 173 10.56 -18.99 5.67
C SER A 173 11.53 -17.79 5.64
N GLU A 174 12.34 -17.64 6.68
CA GLU A 174 13.45 -16.66 6.72
C GLU A 174 14.40 -16.81 5.52
N ALA A 175 14.57 -18.04 5.04
CA ALA A 175 15.43 -18.36 3.90
C ALA A 175 14.82 -18.02 2.52
N GLY A 176 13.58 -17.55 2.47
CA GLY A 176 12.91 -17.18 1.21
C GLY A 176 12.32 -18.38 0.45
N TYR A 177 11.85 -19.39 1.18
CA TYR A 177 11.16 -20.55 0.61
C TYR A 177 9.76 -20.71 1.20
N CYS A 178 8.83 -21.17 0.37
CA CYS A 178 7.47 -21.50 0.76
C CYS A 178 7.39 -22.89 1.40
N GLY A 179 6.62 -22.99 2.48
CA GLY A 179 6.33 -24.23 3.17
C GLY A 179 5.13 -24.10 4.11
N SER A 180 4.73 -25.22 4.70
CA SER A 180 3.62 -25.27 5.67
C SER A 180 4.00 -25.99 6.97
N ASP A 181 5.28 -26.26 7.18
CA ASP A 181 5.80 -26.87 8.41
C ASP A 181 6.39 -25.81 9.37
N SER A 182 6.81 -26.26 10.55
CA SER A 182 7.37 -25.39 11.59
C SER A 182 8.73 -24.77 11.26
N GLU A 183 9.41 -25.23 10.20
CA GLU A 183 10.67 -24.62 9.74
C GLU A 183 10.39 -23.39 8.85
N HIS A 184 9.23 -23.39 8.18
CA HIS A 184 8.80 -22.30 7.30
C HIS A 184 7.85 -21.32 7.99
N CYS A 185 7.02 -21.81 8.90
CA CYS A 185 6.04 -21.03 9.64
C CYS A 185 6.56 -20.61 11.02
N GLY A 186 5.81 -19.75 11.72
CA GLY A 186 6.10 -19.32 13.08
C GLY A 186 7.00 -18.09 13.16
N LEU A 187 7.85 -18.03 14.19
CA LEU A 187 8.58 -16.81 14.59
C LEU A 187 9.47 -16.22 13.50
N SER A 188 10.14 -17.06 12.71
CA SER A 188 11.10 -16.63 11.68
C SER A 188 10.46 -16.42 10.29
N CYS A 189 9.14 -16.56 10.16
CA CYS A 189 8.47 -16.38 8.87
C CYS A 189 8.43 -14.91 8.44
N GLN A 190 8.62 -14.69 7.14
CA GLN A 190 8.52 -13.39 6.49
C GLN A 190 7.05 -13.07 6.17
N GLY A 191 6.32 -12.53 7.15
CA GLY A 191 4.88 -12.22 7.07
C GLY A 191 4.45 -11.34 5.88
N LYS A 192 5.39 -10.58 5.29
CA LYS A 192 5.14 -9.81 4.06
C LYS A 192 4.83 -10.69 2.85
N TYR A 193 5.36 -11.92 2.81
CA TYR A 193 5.29 -12.80 1.64
C TYR A 193 4.39 -14.02 1.85
N GLY A 194 3.66 -14.08 2.97
CA GLY A 194 2.71 -15.13 3.28
C GLY A 194 2.30 -15.09 4.76
N PRO A 195 1.16 -15.69 5.14
CA PRO A 195 0.83 -15.88 6.54
C PRO A 195 1.92 -16.68 7.26
N CYS A 196 2.17 -16.39 8.53
CA CYS A 196 3.14 -17.14 9.34
C CYS A 196 2.55 -18.28 10.15
N LEU A 197 1.28 -18.62 9.88
CA LEU A 197 0.60 -19.78 10.42
C LEU A 197 0.03 -20.60 9.26
N ALA A 198 0.30 -21.90 9.27
CA ALA A 198 -0.32 -22.87 8.38
C ALA A 198 -1.44 -23.63 9.11
N PRO A 199 -2.46 -24.13 8.39
CA PRO A 199 -3.44 -25.05 8.97
C PRO A 199 -2.75 -26.26 9.61
N SER A 200 -3.15 -26.59 10.83
CA SER A 200 -2.52 -27.63 11.63
C SER A 200 -2.60 -29.00 10.94
N PRO A 201 -1.45 -29.69 10.75
CA PRO A 201 -1.43 -31.04 10.17
C PRO A 201 -1.67 -32.15 11.21
N ASP A 202 -1.55 -31.86 12.50
CA ASP A 202 -1.56 -32.86 13.58
C ASP A 202 -2.51 -32.50 14.75
N GLY A 203 -3.30 -31.44 14.58
CA GLY A 203 -4.22 -30.95 15.59
C GLY A 203 -3.55 -30.12 16.68
N THR A 204 -2.24 -29.87 16.61
CA THR A 204 -1.57 -28.92 17.51
C THR A 204 -1.61 -27.51 16.95
N CYS A 205 -1.69 -26.52 17.82
CA CYS A 205 -1.71 -25.12 17.43
C CYS A 205 -0.83 -24.30 18.37
N SER A 206 0.06 -23.49 17.79
CA SER A 206 0.77 -22.44 18.51
C SER A 206 1.51 -21.54 17.53
N TRP A 207 1.80 -20.31 17.98
CA TRP A 207 2.62 -19.38 17.21
C TRP A 207 4.06 -19.90 17.03
N GLU A 208 4.64 -20.43 18.10
CA GLU A 208 6.01 -20.97 18.08
C GLU A 208 6.17 -22.15 17.11
N ARG A 209 5.10 -22.94 16.93
CA ARG A 209 5.09 -24.06 15.96
C ARG A 209 4.64 -23.64 14.57
N GLY A 210 4.11 -22.43 14.41
CA GLY A 210 3.63 -21.94 13.12
C GLY A 210 2.30 -22.56 12.67
N PHE A 211 1.46 -23.05 13.60
CA PHE A 211 0.20 -23.72 13.27
C PHE A 211 -1.03 -23.00 13.81
N THR A 212 -2.06 -22.89 12.96
CA THR A 212 -3.42 -22.43 13.28
C THR A 212 -4.42 -23.57 13.15
N CYS A 213 -5.48 -23.52 13.95
CA CYS A 213 -6.60 -24.44 13.82
C CYS A 213 -7.50 -24.09 12.63
N LEU A 214 -7.51 -22.83 12.20
CA LEU A 214 -8.35 -22.37 11.08
C LEU A 214 -7.99 -23.10 9.79
N GLY A 215 -9.01 -23.70 9.17
CA GLY A 215 -8.86 -24.47 7.93
C GLY A 215 -8.21 -25.85 8.13
N SER A 216 -7.99 -26.29 9.37
CA SER A 216 -7.60 -27.66 9.67
C SER A 216 -8.82 -28.58 9.81
N GLU A 217 -8.63 -29.90 9.65
CA GLU A 217 -9.71 -30.88 9.87
C GLU A 217 -10.05 -31.11 11.36
N PHE A 218 -9.20 -30.61 12.26
CA PHE A 218 -9.31 -30.83 13.70
C PHE A 218 -10.28 -29.85 14.39
N GLY A 219 -10.77 -28.85 13.66
CA GLY A 219 -11.65 -27.80 14.15
C GLY A 219 -10.98 -26.45 14.24
N ASP A 220 -11.77 -25.41 14.45
CA ASP A 220 -11.31 -24.03 14.26
C ASP A 220 -10.79 -23.37 15.55
N CYS A 221 -11.03 -23.97 16.72
CA CYS A 221 -10.64 -23.40 18.02
C CYS A 221 -9.31 -23.97 18.50
N CYS A 222 -8.42 -23.08 18.96
CA CYS A 222 -7.17 -23.46 19.61
C CYS A 222 -7.32 -23.32 21.14
N SER A 223 -7.36 -24.46 21.84
CA SER A 223 -7.45 -24.49 23.31
C SER A 223 -6.19 -23.94 23.98
N GLY A 224 -6.28 -23.61 25.27
CA GLY A 224 -5.12 -23.20 26.07
C GLY A 224 -4.04 -24.28 26.20
N SER A 225 -4.40 -25.54 25.92
CA SER A 225 -3.49 -26.68 25.87
C SER A 225 -2.81 -26.88 24.50
N SER A 226 -2.94 -25.93 23.57
CA SER A 226 -2.34 -26.00 22.22
C SER A 226 -2.88 -27.13 21.34
N TRP A 227 -4.18 -27.41 21.45
CA TRP A 227 -4.90 -28.40 20.64
C TRP A 227 -6.10 -27.80 19.94
N CYS A 228 -6.35 -28.26 18.72
CA CYS A 228 -7.47 -27.90 17.87
C CYS A 228 -8.73 -28.71 18.20
N GLY A 229 -9.88 -28.06 18.13
CA GLY A 229 -11.18 -28.69 18.34
C GLY A 229 -12.35 -27.76 18.05
N ASN A 230 -13.56 -28.31 18.10
CA ASN A 230 -14.82 -27.58 17.91
C ASN A 230 -15.74 -27.58 19.14
N SER A 231 -15.40 -28.34 20.19
CA SER A 231 -16.25 -28.42 21.39
C SER A 231 -15.91 -27.29 22.37
N THR A 232 -16.77 -27.09 23.37
CA THR A 232 -16.53 -26.11 24.45
C THR A 232 -15.22 -26.36 25.20
N GLN A 233 -14.69 -27.58 25.21
CA GLN A 233 -13.37 -27.91 25.78
C GLN A 233 -12.19 -27.30 25.01
N TYR A 234 -12.44 -26.77 23.81
CA TYR A 234 -11.44 -26.10 22.97
C TYR A 234 -11.78 -24.63 22.75
N CYS A 235 -13.06 -24.33 22.57
CA CYS A 235 -13.53 -23.01 22.14
C CYS A 235 -13.87 -22.05 23.28
N SER A 236 -13.96 -22.52 24.53
CA SER A 236 -14.33 -21.65 25.66
C SER A 236 -13.15 -20.87 26.23
N VAL A 237 -13.41 -19.68 26.77
CA VAL A 237 -12.40 -18.93 27.54
C VAL A 237 -11.94 -19.76 28.75
N ALA A 238 -12.84 -20.53 29.36
CA ALA A 238 -12.52 -21.45 30.46
C ALA A 238 -11.55 -22.59 30.04
N ALA A 239 -11.58 -23.02 28.78
CA ALA A 239 -10.60 -23.94 28.21
C ALA A 239 -9.26 -23.27 27.89
N GLY A 240 -9.11 -21.99 28.22
CA GLY A 240 -7.95 -21.19 27.87
C GLY A 240 -7.87 -20.92 26.37
N CYS A 241 -8.99 -20.97 25.64
CA CYS A 241 -9.01 -20.62 24.22
C CYS A 241 -8.45 -19.21 24.06
N ASN A 242 -7.40 -19.09 23.27
CA ASN A 242 -6.81 -17.80 22.94
C ASN A 242 -7.10 -17.51 21.48
N ALA A 243 -8.01 -16.58 21.23
CA ALA A 243 -7.94 -15.78 20.00
C ALA A 243 -6.57 -15.09 20.12
N GLY A 244 -5.69 -15.28 19.15
CA GLY A 244 -4.31 -14.82 19.29
C GLY A 244 -4.25 -13.32 19.65
N GLY A 245 -3.15 -12.91 20.29
CA GLY A 245 -3.02 -11.57 20.91
C GLY A 245 -3.13 -10.39 19.93
N ILE A 246 -2.92 -9.19 20.46
CA ILE A 246 -3.15 -7.89 19.78
C ILE A 246 -2.38 -7.77 18.44
N ASP A 247 -1.29 -8.52 18.27
CA ASP A 247 -0.47 -8.56 17.05
C ASP A 247 -0.76 -9.76 16.12
N ASN A 248 -1.68 -10.67 16.49
CA ASN A 248 -1.97 -11.85 15.67
C ASN A 248 -3.36 -12.48 15.96
N PRO A 249 -4.41 -12.06 15.26
CA PRO A 249 -5.78 -12.47 15.56
C PRO A 249 -6.18 -13.92 15.23
N TYR A 250 -5.32 -14.79 14.70
CA TYR A 250 -5.79 -16.02 14.02
C TYR A 250 -5.09 -17.35 14.38
N LEU A 251 -4.82 -17.61 15.67
CA LEU A 251 -4.44 -18.96 16.13
C LEU A 251 -5.61 -19.97 16.05
N GLY A 252 -6.84 -19.44 16.15
CA GLY A 252 -8.11 -20.14 16.17
C GLY A 252 -9.22 -19.16 16.56
N VAL A 253 -10.49 -19.57 16.46
CA VAL A 253 -11.63 -18.79 16.97
C VAL A 253 -12.02 -19.24 18.38
N CYS A 254 -12.47 -18.30 19.20
CA CYS A 254 -13.05 -18.58 20.51
C CYS A 254 -14.50 -18.09 20.51
N THR A 255 -15.40 -19.01 20.15
CA THR A 255 -16.82 -18.69 19.90
C THR A 255 -17.71 -18.95 21.11
N GLU A 256 -17.17 -19.53 22.18
CA GLU A 256 -17.94 -19.90 23.37
C GLU A 256 -17.43 -19.14 24.61
N PRO A 257 -18.33 -18.62 25.47
CA PRO A 257 -17.93 -18.01 26.74
C PRO A 257 -17.28 -19.01 27.71
#